data_AF-A0A6L5E174-F1
#
_entry.id   AF-A0A6L5E174-F1
#
_cell.length_a   1.000
_cell.length_b   1.000
_cell.length_c   1.000
_cell.angle_alpha   90.00
_cell.angle_beta   90.00
_cell.angle_gamma   90.00
#
_symmetry.space_group_name_H-M   'P 1'
#
loop_
_entity.id
_entity.type
_entity.pdbx_description
1 polymer ?
#
loop_
_entity_poly.entity_id
_entity_poly.type
_entity_poly.pdbx_seq_one_letter_code
_entity_poly.pdbx_strand_id
1 'polypeptide(L)'
;MKSGKILLAILIFISFMREGLNAFKETGDAWFVIIMLTVALLLSGLLIRSAFKPKDRFVQENKNKIYLWNFIKVVSILGIIGFVLNSGQDKTEEYVADYNGMKIPLDKCIRGNVRMIESEEERINYCDCMAGILANNETVLTDYKDLLLNGDFGEIINSMKSRGLGGTMGLEGCFGFVTNIEWTDNVKIAIKGGFRNEMRGTDLEERLDIEGYCDCIVDSLVNYPANEIISGEFYETKQWVKIDSICTARNLIGDL
;
A
#
# COMPACT_ATOMS: atom_id res chain seq x y z
N MET A 1 19.55 -27.46 24.78
CA MET A 1 19.52 -26.55 23.60
C MET A 1 18.54 -26.94 22.48
N LYS A 2 17.96 -28.16 22.45
CA LYS A 2 17.01 -28.54 21.38
C LYS A 2 15.68 -27.76 21.46
N SER A 3 15.13 -27.65 22.66
CA SER A 3 13.91 -26.91 22.97
C SER A 3 14.00 -25.42 22.59
N GLY A 4 15.14 -24.76 22.88
CA GLY A 4 15.34 -23.35 22.51
C GLY A 4 15.31 -23.09 20.99
N LYS A 5 15.89 -24.00 20.18
CA LYS A 5 15.86 -23.88 18.71
C LYS A 5 14.45 -24.05 18.13
N ILE A 6 13.66 -24.96 18.72
CA ILE A 6 12.27 -25.18 18.32
C ILE A 6 11.43 -23.94 18.68
N LEU A 7 11.60 -23.41 19.89
CA LEU A 7 10.89 -22.20 20.33
C LEU A 7 11.25 -20.99 19.46
N LEU A 8 12.53 -20.83 19.11
CA LEU A 8 12.99 -19.79 18.18
C LEU A 8 12.39 -19.96 16.78
N ALA A 9 12.29 -21.18 16.26
CA ALA A 9 11.67 -21.45 14.96
C ALA A 9 10.17 -21.08 14.94
N ILE A 10 9.46 -21.30 16.06
CA ILE A 10 8.05 -20.90 16.20
C ILE A 10 7.93 -19.37 16.24
N LEU A 11 8.78 -18.69 17.03
CA LEU A 11 8.76 -17.23 17.13
C LEU A 11 9.06 -16.55 15.80
N ILE A 12 10.04 -17.05 15.05
CA ILE A 12 10.36 -16.56 13.69
C ILE A 12 9.15 -16.74 12.77
N PHE A 13 8.54 -17.92 12.77
CA PHE A 13 7.38 -18.19 11.93
C PHE A 13 6.21 -17.23 12.21
N ILE A 14 5.88 -17.02 13.49
CA ILE A 14 4.80 -16.09 13.90
C ILE A 14 5.13 -14.65 13.50
N SER A 15 6.39 -14.23 13.68
CA SER A 15 6.82 -12.86 13.36
C SER A 15 6.72 -12.59 11.85
N PHE A 16 7.21 -13.52 11.02
CA PHE A 16 7.11 -13.41 9.56
C PHE A 16 5.66 -13.47 9.07
N MET A 17 4.81 -14.28 9.69
CA MET A 17 3.37 -14.32 9.34
C MET A 17 2.68 -12.99 9.63
N ARG A 18 2.96 -12.39 10.80
CA ARG A 18 2.40 -11.09 11.17
C ARG A 18 2.84 -10.01 10.17
N GLU A 19 4.12 -9.98 9.84
CA GLU A 19 4.66 -9.00 8.90
C GLU A 19 4.13 -9.21 7.48
N GLY A 20 4.03 -10.46 7.03
CA GLY A 20 3.43 -10.79 5.74
C GLY A 20 1.97 -10.35 5.63
N LEU A 21 1.17 -10.53 6.69
CA LEU A 21 -0.21 -10.07 6.73
C LEU A 21 -0.33 -8.54 6.78
N ASN A 22 0.55 -7.86 7.51
CA ASN A 22 0.59 -6.40 7.50
C ASN A 22 0.95 -5.89 6.11
N ALA A 23 2.02 -6.40 5.50
CA ALA A 23 2.41 -6.03 4.15
C ALA A 23 1.31 -6.34 3.12
N PHE A 24 0.54 -7.42 3.28
CA PHE A 24 -0.63 -7.69 2.43
C PHE A 24 -1.72 -6.65 2.59
N LYS A 25 -2.07 -6.30 3.84
CA LYS A 25 -3.01 -5.20 4.10
C LYS A 25 -2.51 -3.89 3.50
N GLU A 26 -1.20 -3.71 3.43
CA GLU A 26 -0.60 -2.49 2.92
C GLU A 26 -0.49 -2.40 1.40
N THR A 27 -0.23 -3.52 0.74
CA THR A 27 0.09 -3.58 -0.70
C THR A 27 -1.03 -4.19 -1.54
N GLY A 28 -1.91 -4.98 -0.92
CA GLY A 28 -2.87 -5.83 -1.63
C GLY A 28 -2.22 -6.98 -2.42
N ASP A 29 -0.89 -7.12 -2.38
CA ASP A 29 -0.16 -8.10 -3.19
C ASP A 29 0.00 -9.43 -2.44
N ALA A 30 -0.71 -10.45 -2.91
CA ALA A 30 -0.66 -11.79 -2.34
C ALA A 30 0.72 -12.46 -2.52
N TRP A 31 1.52 -12.07 -3.52
CA TRP A 31 2.85 -12.65 -3.75
C TRP A 31 3.81 -12.36 -2.60
N PHE A 32 3.70 -11.17 -2.00
CA PHE A 32 4.54 -10.80 -0.86
C PHE A 32 4.33 -11.74 0.34
N VAL A 33 3.08 -12.13 0.60
CA VAL A 33 2.73 -13.12 1.64
C VAL A 33 3.35 -14.47 1.35
N ILE A 34 3.27 -14.93 0.08
CA ILE A 34 3.78 -16.23 -0.34
C ILE A 34 5.31 -16.29 -0.16
N ILE A 35 6.02 -15.24 -0.56
CA ILE A 35 7.48 -15.15 -0.42
C ILE A 35 7.86 -15.17 1.07
N MET A 36 7.22 -14.32 1.89
CA MET A 36 7.48 -14.25 3.33
C MET A 36 7.21 -15.57 4.05
N LEU A 37 6.09 -16.24 3.73
CA LEU A 37 5.77 -17.57 4.24
C LEU A 37 6.83 -18.59 3.85
N THR A 38 7.27 -18.57 2.59
CA THR A 38 8.30 -19.51 2.08
C THR A 38 9.63 -19.33 2.81
N VAL A 39 10.08 -18.08 2.99
CA VAL A 39 11.30 -17.77 3.74
C VAL A 39 11.18 -18.21 5.19
N ALA A 40 10.05 -17.92 5.85
CA ALA A 40 9.79 -18.31 7.23
C ALA A 40 9.87 -19.83 7.40
N LEU A 41 9.24 -20.59 6.50
CA LEU A 41 9.26 -22.05 6.51
C LEU A 41 10.65 -22.63 6.30
N LEU A 42 11.44 -22.06 5.38
CA LEU A 42 12.82 -22.48 5.16
C LEU A 42 13.68 -22.27 6.41
N LEU A 43 13.60 -21.09 7.03
CA LEU A 43 14.37 -20.76 8.23
C LEU A 43 13.96 -21.64 9.42
N SER A 44 12.67 -21.79 9.66
CA SER A 44 12.15 -22.65 10.74
C SER A 44 12.51 -24.12 10.51
N GLY A 45 12.42 -24.59 9.26
CA GLY A 45 12.83 -25.95 8.88
C GLY A 45 14.32 -26.21 9.10
N LEU A 46 15.19 -25.25 8.75
CA LEU A 46 16.63 -25.34 9.00
C LEU A 46 16.96 -25.38 10.51
N LEU A 47 16.26 -24.56 11.31
CA LEU A 47 16.42 -24.53 12.77
C LEU A 47 15.98 -25.85 13.42
N ILE A 48 14.83 -26.38 13.01
CA ILE A 48 14.32 -27.67 13.48
C ILE A 48 15.28 -28.79 13.08
N ARG A 49 15.74 -28.84 11.81
CA ARG A 49 16.74 -29.82 11.35
C ARG A 49 18.02 -29.76 12.19
N SER A 50 18.48 -28.55 12.52
CA SER A 50 19.65 -28.33 13.39
C SER A 50 19.42 -28.79 14.84
N ALA A 51 18.17 -28.77 15.33
CA ALA A 51 17.83 -29.26 16.67
C ALA A 51 17.83 -30.79 16.77
N PHE A 52 17.52 -31.48 15.66
CA PHE A 52 17.40 -32.95 15.61
C PHE A 52 18.59 -33.67 14.97
N LYS A 53 19.67 -32.97 14.62
CA LYS A 53 20.88 -33.60 14.05
C LYS A 53 21.39 -34.68 15.03
N PRO A 54 21.35 -35.98 14.66
CA PRO A 54 21.80 -37.04 15.55
C PRO A 54 23.31 -36.99 15.72
N LYS A 55 23.78 -37.39 16.90
CA LYS A 55 25.21 -37.40 17.22
C LYS A 55 25.95 -38.54 16.52
N ASP A 56 25.26 -39.62 16.17
CA ASP A 56 25.82 -40.79 15.51
C ASP A 56 25.42 -40.85 14.03
N ARG A 57 26.44 -40.87 13.16
CA ARG A 57 26.29 -40.57 11.72
C ARG A 57 25.75 -41.72 10.84
N PHE A 58 25.58 -42.95 11.33
CA PHE A 58 25.58 -44.11 10.43
C PHE A 58 24.29 -44.94 10.27
N VAL A 59 23.16 -44.62 10.93
CA VAL A 59 21.91 -45.42 10.77
C VAL A 59 20.66 -44.57 10.46
N GLN A 60 20.81 -43.26 10.27
CA GLN A 60 19.68 -42.32 10.41
C GLN A 60 19.38 -41.44 9.18
N GLU A 61 19.84 -41.83 8.00
CA GLU A 61 19.52 -41.11 6.76
C GLU A 61 18.06 -41.27 6.33
N ASN A 62 17.49 -42.47 6.52
CA ASN A 62 16.11 -42.74 6.07
C ASN A 62 15.04 -42.11 6.99
N LYS A 63 15.25 -42.10 8.31
CA LYS A 63 14.25 -41.55 9.25
C LYS A 63 14.12 -40.02 9.14
N ASN A 64 15.22 -39.30 8.92
CA ASN A 64 15.18 -37.84 8.78
C ASN A 64 14.50 -37.40 7.49
N LYS A 65 14.63 -38.18 6.41
CA LYS A 65 13.91 -37.94 5.15
C LYS A 65 12.40 -38.07 5.36
N ILE A 66 11.95 -39.06 6.14
CA ILE A 66 10.53 -39.26 6.47
C ILE A 66 9.97 -38.09 7.30
N TYR A 67 10.69 -37.62 8.33
CA TYR A 67 10.23 -36.48 9.13
C TYR A 67 10.13 -35.18 8.34
N LEU A 68 11.10 -34.90 7.46
CA LEU A 68 11.07 -33.73 6.59
C LEU A 68 9.87 -33.77 5.63
N TRP A 69 9.62 -34.92 5.01
CA TRP A 69 8.46 -35.09 4.11
C TRP A 69 7.12 -34.97 4.83
N ASN A 70 7.01 -35.46 6.07
CA ASN A 70 5.80 -35.29 6.86
C ASN A 70 5.59 -33.83 7.28
N PHE A 71 6.66 -33.10 7.63
CA PHE A 71 6.57 -31.67 7.94
C PHE A 71 6.10 -30.85 6.73
N ILE A 72 6.68 -31.10 5.55
CA ILE A 72 6.26 -30.44 4.30
C ILE A 72 4.78 -30.71 4.03
N LYS A 73 4.31 -31.97 4.15
CA LYS A 73 2.89 -32.31 3.95
C LYS A 73 1.96 -31.54 4.89
N VAL A 74 2.29 -31.48 6.18
CA VAL A 74 1.46 -30.76 7.18
C VAL A 74 1.41 -29.27 6.86
N VAL A 75 2.54 -28.66 6.52
CA VAL A 75 2.61 -27.25 6.13
C VAL A 75 1.84 -26.97 4.86
N SER A 76 1.94 -27.82 3.83
CA SER A 76 1.17 -27.65 2.58
C SER A 76 -0.34 -27.75 2.83
N ILE A 77 -0.78 -28.68 3.67
CA ILE A 77 -2.21 -28.81 4.04
C ILE A 77 -2.67 -27.57 4.81
N LEU A 78 -1.88 -27.08 5.77
CA LEU A 78 -2.20 -25.86 6.52
C LEU A 78 -2.21 -24.61 5.63
N GLY A 79 -1.33 -24.54 4.63
CA GLY A 79 -1.30 -23.47 3.65
C GLY A 79 -2.56 -23.46 2.77
N ILE A 80 -3.02 -24.63 2.31
CA ILE A 80 -4.26 -24.76 1.54
C ILE A 80 -5.47 -24.39 2.41
N ILE A 81 -5.54 -24.87 3.66
CA ILE A 81 -6.63 -24.53 4.58
C ILE A 81 -6.63 -23.03 4.88
N GLY A 82 -5.46 -22.42 5.12
CA GLY A 82 -5.33 -20.98 5.31
C GLY A 82 -5.82 -20.21 4.09
N PHE A 83 -5.44 -20.62 2.89
CA PHE A 83 -5.90 -20.01 1.64
C PHE A 83 -7.42 -20.12 1.45
N VAL A 84 -8.01 -21.30 1.69
CA VAL A 84 -9.46 -21.54 1.55
C VAL A 84 -10.27 -20.80 2.62
N LEU A 85 -9.75 -20.69 3.84
CA LEU A 85 -10.43 -19.93 4.91
C LEU A 85 -10.30 -18.41 4.72
N ASN A 86 -9.21 -17.94 4.11
CA ASN A 86 -8.99 -16.52 3.84
C ASN A 86 -9.65 -16.05 2.54
N SER A 87 -9.94 -16.96 1.60
CA SER A 87 -10.72 -16.64 0.38
C SER A 87 -12.21 -16.38 0.66
N GLY A 88 -12.64 -16.50 1.92
CA GLY A 88 -14.02 -16.24 2.35
C GLY A 88 -14.24 -14.93 3.11
N GLN A 89 -13.20 -14.10 3.31
CA GLN A 89 -13.38 -12.83 4.03
C GLN A 89 -13.85 -11.71 3.10
N ASP A 90 -14.99 -11.18 3.50
CA ASP A 90 -15.77 -10.06 2.98
C ASP A 90 -16.25 -10.18 1.53
N LYS A 91 -17.47 -10.73 1.41
CA LYS A 91 -18.47 -10.13 0.53
C LYS A 91 -18.69 -8.69 1.00
N THR A 92 -17.74 -7.83 0.69
CA THR A 92 -17.95 -6.38 0.67
C THR A 92 -19.13 -6.19 -0.27
N GLU A 93 -20.16 -5.48 0.19
CA GLU A 93 -21.25 -5.10 -0.71
C GLU A 93 -20.61 -4.46 -1.94
N GLU A 94 -20.87 -5.01 -3.12
CA GLU A 94 -20.23 -4.57 -4.35
C GLU A 94 -20.79 -3.17 -4.66
N TYR A 95 -20.02 -2.14 -4.33
CA TYR A 95 -20.43 -0.76 -4.55
C TYR A 95 -20.27 -0.45 -6.03
N VAL A 96 -21.39 -0.27 -6.73
CA VAL A 96 -21.43 -0.01 -8.17
C VAL A 96 -22.18 1.30 -8.43
N ALA A 97 -21.49 2.25 -9.06
CA ALA A 97 -22.13 3.46 -9.57
C ALA A 97 -22.65 3.24 -10.99
N ASP A 98 -23.76 3.89 -11.35
CA ASP A 98 -24.33 3.86 -12.70
C ASP A 98 -24.35 5.26 -13.31
N TYR A 99 -23.50 5.47 -14.31
CA TYR A 99 -23.40 6.71 -15.06
C TYR A 99 -23.59 6.43 -16.55
N ASN A 100 -24.61 7.03 -17.16
CA ASN A 100 -24.90 6.86 -18.59
C ASN A 100 -25.04 5.37 -19.02
N GLY A 101 -25.55 4.51 -18.12
CA GLY A 101 -25.69 3.07 -18.34
C GLY A 101 -24.39 2.26 -18.17
N MET A 102 -23.31 2.90 -17.74
CA MET A 102 -22.05 2.23 -17.39
C MET A 102 -22.06 1.90 -15.91
N LYS A 103 -21.90 0.61 -15.60
CA LYS A 103 -21.72 0.11 -14.23
C LYS A 103 -20.25 0.17 -13.86
N ILE A 104 -19.90 1.09 -12.98
CA ILE A 104 -18.53 1.37 -12.57
C ILE A 104 -18.33 0.84 -11.14
N PRO A 105 -17.48 -0.19 -10.94
CA PRO A 105 -17.22 -0.72 -9.61
C PRO A 105 -16.34 0.27 -8.82
N LEU A 106 -16.72 0.54 -7.57
CA LEU A 106 -16.04 1.49 -6.69
C LEU A 106 -15.13 0.83 -5.66
N ASP A 107 -15.17 -0.50 -5.52
CA ASP A 107 -14.53 -1.21 -4.40
C ASP A 107 -13.02 -0.98 -4.30
N LYS A 108 -12.33 -0.93 -5.45
CA LYS A 108 -10.89 -0.65 -5.50
C LYS A 108 -10.58 0.76 -5.00
N CYS A 109 -11.40 1.75 -5.40
CA CYS A 109 -11.26 3.12 -4.93
C CYS A 109 -11.54 3.22 -3.43
N ILE A 110 -12.64 2.62 -2.94
CA ILE A 110 -13.02 2.68 -1.53
C ILE A 110 -11.94 2.05 -0.65
N ARG A 111 -11.43 0.87 -1.01
CA ARG A 111 -10.35 0.21 -0.27
C ARG A 111 -9.03 0.98 -0.36
N GLY A 112 -8.71 1.54 -1.54
CA GLY A 112 -7.48 2.31 -1.74
C GLY A 112 -7.41 3.57 -0.88
N ASN A 113 -8.55 4.18 -0.56
CA ASN A 113 -8.62 5.42 0.20
C ASN A 113 -8.78 5.25 1.72
N VAL A 114 -8.77 4.00 2.24
CA VAL A 114 -8.96 3.72 3.69
C VAL A 114 -7.94 4.43 4.59
N ARG A 115 -6.77 4.77 4.06
CA ARG A 115 -5.71 5.46 4.80
C ARG A 115 -5.88 6.98 4.86
N MET A 116 -6.61 7.54 3.90
CA MET A 116 -6.78 8.99 3.77
C MET A 116 -8.13 9.46 4.32
N ILE A 117 -9.17 8.65 4.15
CA ILE A 117 -10.54 8.98 4.54
C ILE A 117 -11.01 7.86 5.47
N GLU A 118 -11.26 8.16 6.74
CA GLU A 118 -11.60 7.15 7.75
C GLU A 118 -13.04 6.64 7.65
N SER A 119 -13.98 7.53 7.31
CA SER A 119 -15.40 7.18 7.15
C SER A 119 -15.64 6.41 5.85
N GLU A 120 -16.32 5.26 5.93
CA GLU A 120 -16.71 4.50 4.74
C GLU A 120 -17.69 5.26 3.85
N GLU A 121 -18.65 5.96 4.46
CA GLU A 121 -19.61 6.79 3.74
C GLU A 121 -18.91 7.92 2.96
N GLU A 122 -17.95 8.60 3.57
CA GLU A 122 -17.17 9.65 2.88
C GLU A 122 -16.32 9.05 1.75
N ARG A 123 -15.77 7.84 1.92
CA ARG A 123 -15.05 7.13 0.85
C ARG A 123 -15.95 6.79 -0.32
N ILE A 124 -17.16 6.29 -0.05
CA ILE A 124 -18.14 5.96 -1.09
C ILE A 124 -18.49 7.24 -1.87
N ASN A 125 -18.84 8.32 -1.18
CA ASN A 125 -19.19 9.60 -1.82
C ASN A 125 -18.03 10.17 -2.65
N TYR A 126 -16.80 10.11 -2.13
CA TYR A 126 -15.60 10.52 -2.85
C TYR A 126 -15.40 9.69 -4.13
N CYS A 127 -15.47 8.36 -4.04
CA CYS A 127 -15.28 7.46 -5.18
C CYS A 127 -16.40 7.57 -6.21
N ASP A 128 -17.64 7.75 -5.78
CA ASP A 128 -18.79 7.98 -6.65
C ASP A 128 -18.65 9.31 -7.41
N CYS A 129 -18.24 10.38 -6.73
CA CYS A 129 -17.93 11.66 -7.37
C CYS A 129 -16.85 11.52 -8.46
N MET A 130 -15.74 10.83 -8.17
CA MET A 130 -14.70 10.60 -9.17
C MET A 130 -15.22 9.80 -10.36
N ALA A 131 -16.00 8.74 -10.11
CA ALA A 131 -16.62 7.95 -11.16
C ALA A 131 -17.53 8.81 -12.04
N GLY A 132 -18.34 9.69 -11.45
CA GLY A 132 -19.19 10.63 -12.16
C GLY A 132 -18.41 11.59 -13.06
N ILE A 133 -17.33 12.19 -12.55
CA ILE A 133 -16.47 13.09 -13.35
C ILE A 133 -15.85 12.34 -14.53
N LEU A 134 -15.26 11.17 -14.28
CA LEU A 134 -14.58 10.38 -15.30
C LEU A 134 -15.55 9.83 -16.35
N ALA A 135 -16.74 9.40 -15.91
CA ALA A 135 -17.79 8.87 -16.80
C ALA A 135 -18.42 9.95 -17.71
N ASN A 136 -18.23 11.22 -17.39
CA ASN A 136 -18.72 12.35 -18.20
C ASN A 136 -17.60 13.05 -18.99
N ASN A 137 -16.36 12.54 -18.94
CA ASN A 137 -15.23 13.11 -19.68
C ASN A 137 -14.98 12.34 -20.99
N GLU A 138 -15.16 13.00 -22.15
CA GLU A 138 -15.04 12.34 -23.47
C GLU A 138 -13.66 11.72 -23.72
N THR A 139 -12.58 12.38 -23.29
CA THR A 139 -11.21 11.85 -23.39
C THR A 139 -11.08 10.57 -22.59
N VAL A 140 -11.64 10.53 -21.38
CA VAL A 140 -11.61 9.33 -20.53
C VAL A 140 -12.41 8.19 -21.14
N LEU A 141 -13.59 8.47 -21.67
CA LEU A 141 -14.42 7.45 -22.32
C LEU A 141 -13.82 6.91 -23.61
N THR A 142 -12.96 7.68 -24.28
CA THR A 142 -12.29 7.27 -25.52
C THR A 142 -11.05 6.43 -25.22
N ASP A 143 -10.21 6.90 -24.28
CA ASP A 143 -8.88 6.33 -24.07
C ASP A 143 -8.81 5.33 -22.91
N TYR A 144 -9.72 5.41 -21.93
CA TYR A 144 -9.59 4.73 -20.64
C TYR A 144 -10.87 4.01 -20.19
N LYS A 145 -11.83 3.80 -21.10
CA LYS A 145 -13.12 3.16 -20.79
C LYS A 145 -12.97 1.82 -20.08
N ASP A 146 -12.06 0.97 -20.53
CA ASP A 146 -11.89 -0.36 -19.95
C ASP A 146 -11.34 -0.28 -18.51
N LEU A 147 -10.41 0.64 -18.25
CA LEU A 147 -9.91 0.90 -16.89
C LEU A 147 -11.03 1.43 -16.00
N LEU A 148 -11.88 2.32 -16.51
CA LEU A 148 -13.02 2.86 -15.77
C LEU A 148 -14.01 1.76 -15.41
N LEU A 149 -14.37 0.89 -16.36
CA LEU A 149 -15.27 -0.25 -16.12
C LEU A 149 -14.69 -1.31 -15.18
N ASN A 150 -13.36 -1.34 -15.00
CA ASN A 150 -12.68 -2.22 -14.04
C ASN A 150 -12.41 -1.54 -12.69
N GLY A 151 -12.82 -0.28 -12.50
CA GLY A 151 -12.62 0.49 -11.28
C GLY A 151 -11.15 0.88 -11.04
N ASP A 152 -10.33 0.94 -12.09
CA ASP A 152 -8.89 1.22 -12.03
C ASP A 152 -8.58 2.72 -12.06
N PHE A 153 -9.27 3.50 -11.22
CA PHE A 153 -9.17 4.96 -11.13
C PHE A 153 -7.74 5.48 -11.05
N GLY A 154 -6.89 4.82 -10.25
CA GLY A 154 -5.49 5.23 -10.06
C GLY A 154 -4.68 5.17 -11.35
N GLU A 155 -4.90 4.16 -12.20
CA GLU A 155 -4.21 4.05 -13.49
C GLU A 155 -4.66 5.14 -14.46
N ILE A 156 -5.96 5.47 -14.47
CA ILE A 156 -6.50 6.56 -15.28
C ILE A 156 -5.86 7.88 -14.82
N ILE A 157 -5.89 8.19 -13.52
CA ILE A 157 -5.33 9.43 -12.96
C ILE A 157 -3.83 9.55 -13.26
N ASN A 158 -3.05 8.50 -13.05
CA ASN A 158 -1.62 8.49 -13.34
C ASN A 158 -1.33 8.67 -14.84
N SER A 159 -2.10 8.00 -15.70
CA SER A 159 -1.95 8.12 -17.15
C SER A 159 -2.28 9.53 -17.64
N MET A 160 -3.28 10.17 -17.06
CA MET A 160 -3.65 11.55 -17.42
C MET A 160 -2.63 12.56 -16.88
N LYS A 161 -2.14 12.37 -15.66
CA LYS A 161 -1.07 13.22 -15.08
C LYS A 161 0.19 13.17 -15.93
N SER A 162 0.61 11.99 -16.37
CA SER A 162 1.79 11.85 -17.26
C SER A 162 1.61 12.52 -18.63
N ARG A 163 0.36 12.74 -19.07
CA ARG A 163 0.01 13.51 -20.28
C ARG A 163 -0.22 15.01 -20.00
N GLY A 164 -0.02 15.49 -18.77
CA GLY A 164 -0.27 16.87 -18.39
C GLY A 164 -1.75 17.25 -18.26
N LEU A 165 -2.65 16.27 -18.23
CA LEU A 165 -4.11 16.49 -18.12
C LEU A 165 -4.62 16.45 -16.68
N GLY A 166 -3.76 16.13 -15.70
CA GLY A 166 -4.15 15.86 -14.31
C GLY A 166 -4.93 16.99 -13.63
N GLY A 167 -4.57 18.26 -13.86
CA GLY A 167 -5.24 19.41 -13.23
C GLY A 167 -6.52 19.88 -13.92
N THR A 168 -6.96 19.24 -15.00
CA THR A 168 -8.06 19.76 -15.84
C THR A 168 -9.41 19.07 -15.63
N MET A 169 -9.51 18.17 -14.67
CA MET A 169 -10.68 17.29 -14.54
C MET A 169 -11.61 17.60 -13.39
N GLY A 170 -11.29 18.56 -12.51
CA GLY A 170 -12.18 18.89 -11.40
C GLY A 170 -12.24 17.80 -10.32
N LEU A 171 -11.30 16.83 -10.33
CA LEU A 171 -11.27 15.74 -9.34
C LEU A 171 -11.03 16.27 -7.92
N GLU A 172 -10.35 17.41 -7.80
CA GLU A 172 -10.18 18.17 -6.57
C GLU A 172 -11.52 18.50 -5.90
N GLY A 173 -12.58 18.73 -6.68
CA GLY A 173 -13.92 18.98 -6.16
C GLY A 173 -14.52 17.80 -5.38
N CYS A 174 -14.08 16.57 -5.65
CA CYS A 174 -14.56 15.39 -4.93
C CYS A 174 -14.07 15.35 -3.48
N PHE A 175 -12.99 16.05 -3.13
CA PHE A 175 -12.59 16.18 -1.73
C PHE A 175 -13.55 17.04 -0.91
N GLY A 176 -14.46 17.79 -1.55
CA GLY A 176 -15.51 18.53 -0.84
C GLY A 176 -16.46 17.64 -0.02
N PHE A 177 -16.54 16.34 -0.33
CA PHE A 177 -17.32 15.36 0.45
C PHE A 177 -16.59 14.86 1.70
N VAL A 178 -15.30 15.15 1.84
CA VAL A 178 -14.51 14.76 2.99
C VAL A 178 -14.41 15.95 3.94
N THR A 179 -15.24 15.94 4.97
CA THR A 179 -15.45 17.13 5.81
C THR A 179 -14.41 17.28 6.91
N ASN A 180 -13.83 16.16 7.36
CA ASN A 180 -12.86 16.12 8.45
C ASN A 180 -11.69 15.19 8.12
N ILE A 181 -10.73 15.68 7.34
CA ILE A 181 -9.43 15.00 7.23
C ILE A 181 -8.61 15.38 8.46
N GLU A 182 -8.57 14.49 9.44
CA GLU A 182 -7.65 14.63 10.57
C GLU A 182 -6.22 14.28 10.16
N TRP A 183 -5.25 15.00 10.72
CA TRP A 183 -3.82 14.69 10.56
C TRP A 183 -3.45 13.43 11.34
N THR A 184 -3.78 12.28 10.79
CA THR A 184 -3.35 10.97 11.31
C THR A 184 -1.97 10.62 10.78
N ASP A 185 -1.28 9.69 11.44
CA ASP A 185 0.00 9.19 10.95
C ASP A 185 -0.14 8.50 9.58
N ASN A 186 -1.31 7.91 9.29
CA ASN A 186 -1.61 7.33 7.99
C ASN A 186 -1.68 8.40 6.89
N VAL A 187 -2.34 9.53 7.16
CA VAL A 187 -2.40 10.67 6.21
C VAL A 187 -1.00 11.24 5.97
N LYS A 188 -0.20 11.41 7.02
CA LYS A 188 1.20 11.86 6.90
C LYS A 188 2.03 10.91 6.03
N ILE A 189 1.93 9.60 6.27
CA ILE A 189 2.63 8.58 5.48
C ILE A 189 2.18 8.61 4.01
N ALA A 190 0.87 8.75 3.77
CA ALA A 190 0.32 8.82 2.41
C ALA A 190 0.83 10.06 1.65
N ILE A 191 0.77 11.23 2.27
CA ILE A 191 1.26 12.49 1.68
C ILE A 191 2.78 12.42 1.45
N LYS A 192 3.54 11.93 2.44
CA LYS A 192 4.99 11.70 2.30
C LYS A 192 5.31 10.80 1.11
N GLY A 193 4.57 9.69 0.99
CA GLY A 193 4.71 8.74 -0.13
C GLY A 193 4.39 9.38 -1.49
N GLY A 194 3.39 10.26 -1.53
CA GLY A 194 3.06 11.07 -2.71
C GLY A 194 4.24 11.94 -3.16
N PHE A 195 4.75 12.79 -2.27
CA PHE A 195 5.90 13.65 -2.57
C PHE A 195 7.14 12.86 -2.98
N ARG A 196 7.45 11.78 -2.26
CA ARG A 196 8.58 10.93 -2.58
C ARG A 196 8.48 10.35 -3.99
N ASN A 197 7.30 9.92 -4.40
CA ASN A 197 7.08 9.38 -5.75
C ASN A 197 7.19 10.46 -6.83
N GLU A 198 6.75 11.69 -6.55
CA GLU A 198 6.88 12.81 -7.49
C GLU A 198 8.33 13.26 -7.67
N MET A 199 9.14 13.22 -6.61
CA MET A 199 10.55 13.61 -6.67
C MET A 199 11.45 12.58 -7.33
N ARG A 200 11.01 11.32 -7.43
CA ARG A 200 11.83 10.23 -7.99
C ARG A 200 12.08 10.44 -9.47
N GLY A 201 13.35 10.37 -9.88
CA GLY A 201 13.79 10.57 -11.26
C GLY A 201 13.83 12.03 -11.70
N THR A 202 13.71 12.98 -10.77
CA THR A 202 13.91 14.41 -11.02
C THR A 202 15.35 14.82 -10.70
N ASP A 203 15.76 16.01 -11.15
CA ASP A 203 17.05 16.61 -10.81
C ASP A 203 17.19 16.93 -9.30
N LEU A 204 16.07 16.96 -8.57
CA LEU A 204 16.05 17.14 -7.12
C LEU A 204 16.58 15.91 -6.38
N GLU A 205 16.46 14.71 -6.93
CA GLU A 205 16.97 13.46 -6.32
C GLU A 205 18.50 13.47 -6.17
N GLU A 206 19.22 14.19 -7.04
CA GLU A 206 20.67 14.34 -6.97
C GLU A 206 21.12 15.45 -6.01
N ARG A 207 20.22 16.38 -5.67
CA ARG A 207 20.54 17.63 -4.98
C ARG A 207 19.97 17.73 -3.57
N LEU A 208 19.00 16.90 -3.22
CA LEU A 208 18.30 16.95 -1.94
C LEU A 208 18.32 15.58 -1.23
N ASP A 209 18.43 15.60 0.10
CA ASP A 209 18.01 14.48 0.93
C ASP A 209 16.48 14.39 0.83
N ILE A 210 16.02 13.54 -0.09
CA ILE A 210 14.59 13.41 -0.42
C ILE A 210 13.77 13.02 0.81
N GLU A 211 14.29 12.15 1.68
CA GLU A 211 13.54 11.75 2.88
C GLU A 211 13.45 12.91 3.87
N GLY A 212 14.56 13.59 4.14
CA GLY A 212 14.58 14.78 5.01
C GLY A 212 13.74 15.94 4.48
N TYR A 213 13.70 16.14 3.15
CA TYR A 213 12.83 17.11 2.50
C TYR A 213 11.35 16.73 2.70
N CYS A 214 10.97 15.50 2.38
CA CYS A 214 9.58 15.05 2.50
C CYS A 214 9.09 15.12 3.95
N ASP A 215 9.93 14.74 4.93
CA ASP A 215 9.62 14.88 6.35
C ASP A 215 9.40 16.35 6.74
N CYS A 216 10.30 17.25 6.31
CA CYS A 216 10.16 18.68 6.56
C CYS A 216 8.86 19.27 6.00
N ILE A 217 8.48 18.88 4.77
CA ILE A 217 7.24 19.32 4.14
C ILE A 217 6.05 18.85 4.97
N VAL A 218 5.96 17.55 5.26
CA VAL A 218 4.82 16.98 6.00
C VAL A 218 4.69 17.60 7.39
N ASP A 219 5.79 17.74 8.14
CA ASP A 219 5.79 18.39 9.46
C ASP A 219 5.32 19.85 9.40
N SER A 220 5.62 20.53 8.30
CA SER A 220 5.17 21.92 8.08
C SER A 220 3.67 21.98 7.74
N LEU A 221 3.20 21.06 6.89
CA LEU A 221 1.81 21.00 6.41
C LEU A 221 0.80 20.65 7.52
N VAL A 222 1.21 19.92 8.55
CA VAL A 222 0.36 19.57 9.70
C VAL A 222 -0.21 20.79 10.43
N ASN A 223 0.42 21.97 10.27
CA ASN A 223 -0.05 23.23 10.85
C ASN A 223 -1.22 23.88 10.08
N TYR A 224 -1.67 23.26 9.00
CA TYR A 224 -2.76 23.76 8.15
C TYR A 224 -3.89 22.73 8.08
N PRO A 225 -5.14 23.16 7.85
CA PRO A 225 -6.25 22.25 7.60
C PRO A 225 -5.96 21.32 6.41
N ALA A 226 -6.08 20.00 6.59
CA ALA A 226 -5.71 19.04 5.56
C ALA A 226 -6.56 19.18 4.27
N ASN A 227 -7.81 19.61 4.40
CA ASN A 227 -8.68 19.94 3.27
C ASN A 227 -8.14 21.12 2.42
N GLU A 228 -7.52 22.12 3.05
CA GLU A 228 -6.87 23.23 2.33
C GLU A 228 -5.68 22.71 1.51
N ILE A 229 -4.85 21.84 2.09
CA ILE A 229 -3.70 21.24 1.41
C ILE A 229 -4.13 20.39 0.22
N ILE A 230 -5.11 19.51 0.43
CA ILE A 230 -5.52 18.49 -0.56
C ILE A 230 -6.29 19.11 -1.73
N SER A 231 -6.92 20.28 -1.55
CA SER A 231 -7.63 21.01 -2.61
C SER A 231 -6.74 21.43 -3.79
N GLY A 232 -5.42 21.43 -3.62
CA GLY A 232 -4.47 21.88 -4.64
C GLY A 232 -4.18 23.38 -4.60
N GLU A 233 -5.15 24.21 -4.16
CA GLU A 233 -5.00 25.67 -4.11
C GLU A 233 -3.87 26.11 -3.17
N PHE A 234 -3.61 25.34 -2.10
CA PHE A 234 -2.54 25.65 -1.15
C PHE A 234 -1.17 25.76 -1.82
N TYR A 235 -0.89 24.97 -2.85
CA TYR A 235 0.39 24.94 -3.55
C TYR A 235 0.68 26.21 -4.37
N GLU A 236 -0.33 27.06 -4.58
CA GLU A 236 -0.17 28.37 -5.23
C GLU A 236 0.05 29.51 -4.24
N THR A 237 -0.03 29.23 -2.93
CA THR A 237 0.05 30.26 -1.90
C THR A 237 1.49 30.66 -1.58
N LYS A 238 1.66 31.87 -1.00
CA LYS A 238 2.96 32.31 -0.47
C LYS A 238 3.45 31.43 0.68
N GLN A 239 2.52 30.80 1.39
CA GLN A 239 2.79 29.90 2.50
C GLN A 239 3.49 28.64 1.98
N TRP A 240 2.98 28.03 0.91
CA TRP A 240 3.65 26.91 0.25
C TRP A 240 5.06 27.27 -0.22
N VAL A 241 5.21 28.37 -0.97
CA VAL A 241 6.52 28.83 -1.47
C VAL A 241 7.54 29.00 -0.32
N LYS A 242 7.08 29.50 0.83
CA LYS A 242 7.92 29.65 2.02
C LYS A 242 8.31 28.29 2.63
N ILE A 243 7.36 27.37 2.76
CA ILE A 243 7.60 26.02 3.30
C ILE A 243 8.59 25.28 2.41
N ASP A 244 8.33 25.26 1.10
CA ASP A 244 9.17 24.63 0.10
C ASP A 244 10.61 25.18 0.18
N SER A 245 10.78 26.50 0.14
CA SER A 245 12.10 27.14 0.24
C SER A 245 12.87 26.75 1.51
N ILE A 246 12.20 26.69 2.67
CA ILE A 246 12.82 26.29 3.93
C ILE A 246 13.25 24.82 3.87
N CYS A 247 12.37 23.95 3.39
CA CYS A 247 12.63 22.52 3.35
C CYS A 247 13.68 22.13 2.32
N THR A 248 13.70 22.80 1.15
CA THR A 248 14.77 22.66 0.16
C THR A 248 16.10 23.08 0.77
N ALA A 249 16.19 24.29 1.34
CA ALA A 249 17.45 24.81 1.89
C ALA A 249 18.03 23.93 3.01
N ARG A 250 17.17 23.35 3.85
CA ARG A 250 17.58 22.48 4.97
C ARG A 250 18.16 21.14 4.51
N ASN A 251 17.76 20.66 3.33
CA ASN A 251 18.03 19.29 2.88
C ASN A 251 18.89 19.24 1.62
N LEU A 252 19.55 20.34 1.21
CA LEU A 252 20.53 20.31 0.11
C LEU A 252 21.71 19.39 0.43
N ILE A 253 22.00 18.46 -0.48
CA ILE A 253 23.18 17.61 -0.47
C ILE A 253 24.31 18.40 -1.13
N GLY A 254 25.11 19.06 -0.31
CA GLY A 254 26.28 19.83 -0.75
C GLY A 254 26.02 21.34 -0.82
N ASP A 255 26.26 22.01 0.30
CA ASP A 255 27.20 23.13 0.42
C ASP A 255 27.45 23.40 1.92
N LEU A 256 28.39 22.63 2.47
CA LEU A 256 29.21 22.92 3.67
C LEU A 256 30.65 22.49 3.37
#